data_AF-A0A3C2DCA2-F1
#
_entry.id   AF-A0A3C2DCA2-F1
#
_cell.length_a   1.000
_cell.length_b   1.000
_cell.length_c   1.000
_cell.angle_alpha   90.00
_cell.angle_beta   90.00
_cell.angle_gamma   90.00
#
_symmetry.space_group_name_H-M   'P 1'
#
loop_
_entity.id
_entity.type
_entity.pdbx_description
1 polymer ?
#
loop_
_entity_poly.entity_id
_entity_poly.type
_entity_poly.pdbx_seq_one_letter_code
_entity_poly.pdbx_strand_id
1 'polypeptide(L)'
;MRRRDFLAGLTASAVGLTACGSRPPTKTVPTPPSATTSLPKLVDWRITRWRADPWARGSYSYLAPGTSSTTRKTLAQPVDNLLFFAGEATDMDHPATVHGALASGRRASAEVLEAVPHGSIAVVGAGVAGLGAARALVGAGRSVTVLEARDRIGGRVWSVDMGDAVVDLGGSWLHGLRDNPVAGIAESLGINLISTNYEDALLFDADGNPLSWSRLDDYYEAVNALLNSSTSTSSMANDIEKLRNRYTGDDRRFVDYVLASEVDHWFAASPADLSFAAVHEGGWSRGGDAIPRTSYRPIVDWLASGLEIRTDEPVEAIRTSDRGVSLSTKKNTHRFAAVIVTIPLGVLKAGSIKFEPTLPQPKLSAIDSLGMGSMDKVALRFTEPFWPTDVDVFSYASEPPGRFVEWYNAMLWTDRPILVGFNAGRSADEILGWSDQSTLDAALGILGQLRW
;
A
#
# COMPACT_ATOMS: atom_id res chain seq x y z
N MET A 1 -2.43 -26.11 -4.95
CA MET A 1 -2.42 -25.29 -3.71
C MET A 1 -3.62 -24.37 -3.78
N ARG A 2 -4.41 -24.20 -2.71
CA ARG A 2 -5.49 -23.18 -2.75
C ARG A 2 -4.83 -21.79 -2.72
N ARG A 3 -5.46 -20.74 -3.25
CA ARG A 3 -4.99 -19.32 -3.14
C ARG A 3 -4.52 -18.97 -1.72
N ARG A 4 -5.18 -19.55 -0.71
CA ARG A 4 -4.80 -19.51 0.71
C ARG A 4 -3.38 -19.99 1.02
N ASP A 5 -2.88 -21.02 0.35
CA ASP A 5 -1.54 -21.56 0.56
C ASP A 5 -0.46 -20.73 -0.13
N PHE A 6 -0.81 -19.82 -1.05
CA PHE A 6 0.13 -18.86 -1.62
C PHE A 6 0.23 -17.62 -0.74
N LEU A 7 -0.92 -17.06 -0.34
CA LEU A 7 -1.01 -15.96 0.63
C LEU A 7 -0.49 -16.36 2.02
N ALA A 8 -0.61 -17.64 2.40
CA ALA A 8 0.05 -18.21 3.57
C ALA A 8 1.42 -18.87 3.26
N GLY A 9 1.78 -19.07 2.00
CA GLY A 9 2.99 -19.82 1.57
C GLY A 9 4.23 -18.96 1.37
N LEU A 10 4.05 -17.66 1.15
CA LEU A 10 5.08 -16.67 1.45
C LEU A 10 5.36 -16.57 2.97
N THR A 11 4.62 -17.31 3.80
CA THR A 11 4.68 -17.22 5.27
C THR A 11 4.99 -18.51 6.05
N ALA A 12 5.18 -19.70 5.44
CA ALA A 12 5.83 -20.84 6.13
C ALA A 12 5.98 -22.10 5.24
N SER A 13 7.16 -22.72 5.32
CA SER A 13 7.32 -24.17 5.07
C SER A 13 6.93 -24.97 6.33
N ALA A 14 5.86 -25.77 6.23
CA ALA A 14 5.46 -27.00 6.98
C ALA A 14 5.47 -26.98 8.55
N VAL A 15 4.49 -27.51 9.30
CA VAL A 15 3.87 -28.85 9.32
C VAL A 15 2.52 -28.84 10.10
N GLY A 16 1.48 -29.46 9.51
CA GLY A 16 0.50 -30.41 10.09
C GLY A 16 -0.35 -30.07 11.34
N LEU A 17 -1.68 -30.08 11.16
CA LEU A 17 -2.57 -31.08 11.79
C LEU A 17 -3.99 -31.06 11.17
N THR A 18 -4.58 -32.25 11.19
CA THR A 18 -5.78 -32.77 10.51
C THR A 18 -7.13 -32.18 10.95
N ALA A 19 -8.07 -32.06 10.00
CA ALA A 19 -9.49 -32.32 10.26
C ALA A 19 -10.21 -32.80 8.98
N CYS A 20 -10.71 -34.05 9.02
CA CYS A 20 -11.63 -34.61 8.04
C CYS A 20 -13.07 -34.09 8.27
N GLY A 21 -13.81 -33.83 7.19
CA GLY A 21 -15.25 -33.56 7.25
C GLY A 21 -15.82 -33.12 5.91
N SER A 22 -16.47 -34.04 5.21
CA SER A 22 -17.03 -33.95 3.86
C SER A 22 -18.42 -33.28 3.76
N ARG A 23 -18.64 -32.42 2.74
CA ARG A 23 -19.72 -32.50 1.73
C ARG A 23 -19.71 -31.26 0.81
N PRO A 24 -19.92 -31.40 -0.51
CA PRO A 24 -20.08 -30.25 -1.42
C PRO A 24 -21.54 -29.76 -1.41
N PRO A 25 -21.82 -28.44 -1.45
CA PRO A 25 -23.13 -27.98 -1.85
C PRO A 25 -23.20 -27.95 -3.39
N THR A 26 -24.09 -28.76 -3.94
CA THR A 26 -24.60 -28.62 -5.30
C THR A 26 -25.49 -27.38 -5.32
N LYS A 27 -25.08 -26.33 -6.04
CA LYS A 27 -25.99 -25.28 -6.50
C LYS A 27 -25.80 -25.11 -8.00
N THR A 28 -26.92 -25.28 -8.70
CA THR A 28 -27.11 -25.10 -10.13
C THR A 28 -26.73 -23.69 -10.56
N VAL A 29 -25.81 -23.58 -11.51
CA VAL A 29 -25.47 -22.34 -12.23
C VAL A 29 -26.62 -21.99 -13.16
N PRO A 30 -27.28 -20.82 -13.03
CA PRO A 30 -28.18 -20.32 -14.05
C PRO A 30 -27.38 -19.95 -15.30
N THR A 31 -27.89 -20.29 -16.48
CA THR A 31 -27.32 -19.91 -17.77
C THR A 31 -27.33 -18.38 -17.92
N PRO A 32 -26.22 -17.71 -18.29
CA PRO A 32 -26.23 -16.26 -18.48
C PRO A 32 -27.01 -15.89 -19.74
N PRO A 33 -27.81 -14.80 -19.72
CA PRO A 33 -28.37 -14.25 -20.94
C PRO A 33 -27.26 -13.70 -21.84
N SER A 34 -27.36 -14.00 -23.13
CA SER A 34 -26.60 -13.36 -24.20
C SER A 34 -27.10 -11.92 -24.38
N ALA A 35 -26.28 -10.93 -24.02
CA ALA A 35 -26.26 -9.59 -24.61
C ALA A 35 -25.14 -8.77 -23.98
N THR A 36 -24.40 -8.02 -24.79
CA THR A 36 -23.56 -6.90 -24.33
C THR A 36 -24.45 -5.84 -23.66
N THR A 37 -24.71 -5.99 -22.37
CA THR A 37 -25.40 -4.99 -21.57
C THR A 37 -24.48 -3.78 -21.43
N SER A 38 -24.96 -2.62 -21.90
CA SER A 38 -24.34 -1.33 -21.54
C SER A 38 -24.24 -1.25 -20.01
N LEU A 39 -23.04 -0.98 -19.49
CA LEU A 39 -22.85 -0.76 -18.05
C LEU A 39 -23.88 0.26 -17.54
N PRO A 40 -24.37 0.11 -16.29
CA PRO A 40 -25.14 1.16 -15.65
C PRO A 40 -24.41 2.50 -15.72
N LYS A 41 -25.17 3.59 -15.59
CA LYS A 41 -24.59 4.93 -15.72
C LYS A 41 -23.53 5.17 -14.64
N LEU A 42 -22.33 5.53 -15.04
CA LEU A 42 -21.30 6.06 -14.14
C LEU A 42 -21.73 7.44 -13.64
N VAL A 43 -21.76 7.62 -12.32
CA VAL A 43 -22.21 8.87 -11.68
C VAL A 43 -21.09 9.63 -10.99
N ASP A 44 -20.02 8.95 -10.57
CA ASP A 44 -18.85 9.58 -9.98
C ASP A 44 -17.61 8.69 -10.13
N TRP A 45 -16.41 9.26 -10.18
CA TRP A 45 -15.16 8.50 -10.27
C TRP A 45 -13.94 9.26 -9.73
N ARG A 46 -12.92 8.51 -9.29
CA ARG A 46 -11.63 9.04 -8.81
C ARG A 46 -10.48 8.18 -9.35
N ILE A 47 -9.34 8.81 -9.63
CA ILE A 47 -8.11 8.13 -10.05
C ILE A 47 -6.95 8.66 -9.20
N THR A 48 -6.05 7.78 -8.76
CA THR A 48 -4.78 8.19 -8.13
C THR A 48 -3.62 8.15 -9.11
N ARG A 49 -2.59 8.96 -8.83
CA ARG A 49 -1.28 8.92 -9.50
C ARG A 49 -0.16 9.14 -8.50
N TRP A 50 0.11 8.14 -7.66
CA TRP A 50 1.07 8.29 -6.56
C TRP A 50 2.49 8.59 -7.04
N ARG A 51 2.90 8.05 -8.19
CA ARG A 51 4.22 8.33 -8.78
C ARG A 51 4.36 9.75 -9.32
N ALA A 52 3.29 10.34 -9.87
CA ALA A 52 3.29 11.73 -10.33
C ALA A 52 3.16 12.75 -9.19
N ASP A 53 2.63 12.32 -8.04
CA ASP A 53 2.42 13.20 -6.89
C ASP A 53 3.75 13.69 -6.30
N PRO A 54 4.01 15.01 -6.28
CA PRO A 54 5.30 15.57 -5.85
C PRO A 54 5.60 15.33 -4.37
N TRP A 55 4.58 15.06 -3.56
CA TRP A 55 4.69 14.85 -2.12
C TRP A 55 4.60 13.38 -1.71
N ALA A 56 4.50 12.45 -2.66
CA ALA A 56 4.54 11.00 -2.41
C ALA A 56 5.59 10.29 -3.27
N ARG A 57 5.60 10.54 -4.58
CA ARG A 57 6.50 9.93 -5.58
C ARG A 57 6.54 8.40 -5.52
N GLY A 58 5.37 7.80 -5.36
CA GLY A 58 5.14 6.37 -5.21
C GLY A 58 4.25 6.05 -4.01
N SER A 59 3.91 4.77 -3.84
CA SER A 59 2.99 4.33 -2.80
C SER A 59 3.57 3.31 -1.80
N TYR A 60 4.48 2.41 -2.21
CA TYR A 60 5.05 1.35 -1.35
C TYR A 60 6.57 1.38 -1.44
N SER A 61 7.29 1.13 -0.35
CA SER A 61 8.73 0.91 -0.40
C SER A 61 9.06 -0.59 -0.37
N TYR A 62 10.06 -1.02 -1.13
CA TYR A 62 10.40 -2.44 -1.27
C TYR A 62 11.91 -2.67 -1.26
N LEU A 63 12.32 -3.93 -1.03
CA LEU A 63 13.72 -4.34 -1.14
C LEU A 63 14.11 -4.59 -2.61
N ALA A 64 14.78 -3.61 -3.20
CA ALA A 64 15.41 -3.74 -4.51
C ALA A 64 16.65 -4.66 -4.45
N PRO A 65 17.17 -5.15 -5.59
CA PRO A 65 18.40 -5.92 -5.64
C PRO A 65 19.55 -5.24 -4.88
N GLY A 66 20.25 -6.02 -4.05
CA GLY A 66 21.35 -5.56 -3.20
C GLY A 66 20.91 -4.98 -1.85
N THR A 67 19.60 -4.91 -1.55
CA THR A 67 19.10 -4.42 -0.27
C THR A 67 18.56 -5.51 0.64
N SER A 68 18.46 -5.21 1.93
CA SER A 68 17.88 -6.07 2.96
C SER A 68 17.17 -5.23 4.02
N SER A 69 16.56 -5.87 5.02
CA SER A 69 16.01 -5.20 6.20
C SER A 69 17.03 -4.30 6.93
N THR A 70 18.33 -4.60 6.84
CA THR A 70 19.40 -3.74 7.38
C THR A 70 19.46 -2.38 6.67
N THR A 71 19.07 -2.31 5.39
CA THR A 71 18.96 -1.04 4.65
C THR A 71 17.87 -0.16 5.27
N ARG A 72 16.70 -0.73 5.63
CA ARG A 72 15.64 0.01 6.36
C ARG A 72 16.10 0.45 7.74
N LYS A 73 16.81 -0.42 8.46
CA LYS A 73 17.42 -0.09 9.76
C LYS A 73 18.39 1.09 9.66
N THR A 74 19.17 1.14 8.59
CA THR A 74 20.11 2.25 8.30
C THR A 74 19.34 3.53 7.98
N LEU A 75 18.28 3.43 7.18
CA LEU A 75 17.39 4.57 6.91
C LEU A 75 16.76 5.12 8.20
N ALA A 76 16.36 4.24 9.12
CA ALA A 76 15.73 4.59 10.39
C ALA A 76 16.64 5.33 11.38
N GLN A 77 17.97 5.16 11.30
CA GLN A 77 18.88 5.69 12.34
C GLN A 77 18.78 7.22 12.49
N PRO A 78 18.81 7.76 13.70
CA PRO A 78 18.91 9.21 13.87
C PRO A 78 20.25 9.76 13.35
N VAL A 79 20.28 11.06 13.05
CA VAL A 79 21.50 11.81 12.70
C VAL A 79 21.72 12.90 13.75
N ASP A 80 22.90 12.86 14.37
CA ASP A 80 23.39 13.82 15.36
C ASP A 80 22.42 14.08 16.53
N ASN A 81 21.51 13.14 16.83
CA ASN A 81 20.44 13.30 17.82
C ASN A 81 19.53 14.53 17.57
N LEU A 82 19.51 15.03 16.33
CA LEU A 82 18.72 16.18 15.90
C LEU A 82 17.70 15.81 14.82
N LEU A 83 18.03 14.84 13.96
CA LEU A 83 17.15 14.35 12.91
C LEU A 83 16.77 12.89 13.19
N PHE A 84 15.49 12.63 13.33
CA PHE A 84 14.94 11.28 13.55
C PHE A 84 14.10 10.89 12.34
N PHE A 85 14.12 9.62 11.93
CA PHE A 85 13.46 9.19 10.69
C PHE A 85 12.36 8.18 10.97
N ALA A 86 11.18 8.44 10.41
CA ALA A 86 10.03 7.55 10.50
C ALA A 86 9.24 7.50 9.19
N GLY A 87 8.37 6.51 9.07
CA GLY A 87 7.67 6.16 7.84
C GLY A 87 7.82 4.67 7.53
N GLU A 88 6.90 4.11 6.76
CA GLU A 88 6.88 2.67 6.46
C GLU A 88 8.21 2.15 5.87
N ALA A 89 8.96 2.98 5.16
CA ALA A 89 10.27 2.61 4.62
C ALA A 89 11.34 2.33 5.69
N THR A 90 11.09 2.74 6.93
CA THR A 90 12.00 2.60 8.08
C THR A 90 11.58 1.48 9.03
N ASP A 91 10.47 0.79 8.74
CA ASP A 91 9.96 -0.30 9.56
C ASP A 91 10.37 -1.65 8.95
N MET A 92 11.00 -2.51 9.74
CA MET A 92 11.49 -3.82 9.27
C MET A 92 10.44 -4.91 9.38
N ASP A 93 9.50 -4.74 10.31
CA ASP A 93 8.50 -5.75 10.63
C ASP A 93 7.24 -5.55 9.77
N HIS A 94 6.93 -4.31 9.39
CA HIS A 94 5.71 -4.02 8.65
C HIS A 94 5.95 -3.00 7.52
N PRO A 95 6.93 -3.25 6.63
CA PRO A 95 7.23 -2.33 5.54
C PRO A 95 6.01 -2.12 4.63
N ALA A 96 5.92 -0.95 4.00
CA ALA A 96 4.83 -0.59 3.09
C ALA A 96 3.41 -0.57 3.68
N THR A 97 3.24 -0.73 4.99
CA THR A 97 1.92 -0.73 5.64
C THR A 97 1.62 0.56 6.42
N VAL A 98 0.33 0.82 6.65
CA VAL A 98 -0.11 1.93 7.51
C VAL A 98 0.34 1.75 8.97
N HIS A 99 0.34 0.51 9.46
CA HIS A 99 0.72 0.23 10.85
C HIS A 99 2.24 0.26 11.05
N GLY A 100 3.05 -0.10 10.05
CA GLY A 100 4.49 0.15 10.06
C GLY A 100 4.83 1.65 10.04
N ALA A 101 4.04 2.45 9.32
CA ALA A 101 4.15 3.91 9.43
C ALA A 101 3.85 4.40 10.86
N LEU A 102 2.76 3.93 11.48
CA LEU A 102 2.42 4.29 12.87
C LEU A 102 3.50 3.84 13.87
N ALA A 103 3.98 2.60 13.75
CA ALA A 103 4.98 2.01 14.62
C ALA A 103 6.32 2.77 14.53
N SER A 104 6.81 3.04 13.32
CA SER A 104 8.02 3.84 13.12
C SER A 104 7.90 5.27 13.66
N GLY A 105 6.73 5.90 13.58
CA GLY A 105 6.46 7.20 14.19
C GLY A 105 6.59 7.17 15.72
N ARG A 106 6.00 6.16 16.37
CA ARG A 106 6.13 5.95 17.82
C ARG A 106 7.57 5.64 18.23
N ARG A 107 8.30 4.85 17.43
CA ARG A 107 9.73 4.58 17.65
C ARG A 107 10.55 5.88 17.62
N ALA A 108 10.40 6.69 16.57
CA ALA A 108 11.13 7.96 16.47
C ALA A 108 10.76 8.94 17.60
N SER A 109 9.51 8.93 18.07
CA SER A 109 9.13 9.68 19.28
C SER A 109 9.89 9.22 20.52
N ALA A 110 10.09 7.91 20.71
CA ALA A 110 10.86 7.40 21.84
C ALA A 110 12.33 7.79 21.77
N GLU A 111 12.94 7.69 20.57
CA GLU A 111 14.31 8.13 20.31
C GLU A 111 14.50 9.63 20.62
N VAL A 112 13.53 10.49 20.24
CA VAL A 112 13.54 11.91 20.58
C VAL A 112 13.48 12.14 22.09
N LEU A 113 12.61 11.42 22.80
CA LEU A 113 12.46 11.58 24.26
C LEU A 113 13.73 11.17 25.01
N GLU A 114 14.45 10.17 24.51
CA GLU A 114 15.72 9.73 25.07
C GLU A 114 16.84 10.75 24.81
N ALA A 115 16.94 11.25 23.57
CA ALA A 115 18.08 12.04 23.14
C ALA A 115 17.92 13.57 23.35
N VAL A 116 16.68 14.07 23.44
CA VAL A 116 16.38 15.52 23.41
C VAL A 116 15.48 15.90 24.60
N PRO A 117 16.06 16.07 25.81
CA PRO A 117 15.29 16.22 27.05
C PRO A 117 14.50 17.53 27.16
N HIS A 118 14.82 18.56 26.35
CA HIS A 118 14.15 19.87 26.40
C HIS A 118 13.94 20.47 25.00
N GLY A 119 13.04 21.45 24.92
CA GLY A 119 12.77 22.23 23.70
C GLY A 119 11.64 21.68 22.83
N SER A 120 11.18 22.52 21.90
CA SER A 120 10.12 22.19 20.93
C SER A 120 10.62 21.25 19.85
N ILE A 121 9.74 20.36 19.39
CA ILE A 121 10.05 19.35 18.37
C ILE A 121 9.23 19.65 17.12
N ALA A 122 9.85 19.53 15.95
CA ALA A 122 9.11 19.53 14.70
C ALA A 122 8.82 18.11 14.22
N VAL A 123 7.73 17.96 13.48
CA VAL A 123 7.47 16.79 12.64
C VAL A 123 7.22 17.27 11.22
N VAL A 124 7.93 16.72 10.23
CA VAL A 124 7.73 17.06 8.82
C VAL A 124 6.91 15.94 8.16
N GLY A 125 5.68 16.28 7.78
CA GLY A 125 4.66 15.39 7.24
C GLY A 125 3.58 15.04 8.27
N ALA A 126 2.31 15.23 7.89
CA ALA A 126 1.12 14.84 8.65
C ALA A 126 0.50 13.53 8.11
N GLY A 127 1.34 12.62 7.62
CA GLY A 127 0.96 11.22 7.38
C GLY A 127 0.87 10.43 8.69
N VAL A 128 0.43 9.16 8.62
CA VAL A 128 0.23 8.33 9.83
C VAL A 128 1.49 8.20 10.71
N ALA A 129 2.69 8.15 10.11
CA ALA A 129 3.94 8.18 10.87
C ALA A 129 4.14 9.49 11.64
N GLY A 130 3.95 10.63 10.97
CA GLY A 130 4.10 11.94 11.60
C GLY A 130 3.05 12.22 12.66
N LEU A 131 1.78 11.92 12.38
CA LEU A 131 0.69 12.06 13.35
C LEU A 131 0.90 11.14 14.56
N GLY A 132 1.32 9.89 14.32
CA GLY A 132 1.66 8.94 15.38
C GLY A 132 2.80 9.43 16.28
N ALA A 133 3.86 9.96 15.67
CA ALA A 133 5.00 10.54 16.40
C ALA A 133 4.59 11.78 17.21
N ALA A 134 3.89 12.73 16.57
CA ALA A 134 3.45 13.97 17.20
C ALA A 134 2.51 13.71 18.37
N ARG A 135 1.54 12.79 18.21
CA ARG A 135 0.63 12.39 19.30
C ARG A 135 1.37 11.77 20.48
N ALA A 136 2.34 10.89 20.22
CA ALA A 136 3.16 10.28 21.28
C ALA A 136 3.98 11.33 22.05
N LEU A 137 4.62 12.27 21.34
CA LEU A 137 5.38 13.36 21.94
C LEU A 137 4.48 14.33 22.75
N VAL A 138 3.33 14.74 22.21
CA VAL A 138 2.37 15.59 22.94
C VAL A 138 1.83 14.87 24.17
N GLY A 139 1.53 13.57 24.07
CA GLY A 139 1.14 12.74 25.21
C GLY A 139 2.22 12.64 26.30
N ALA A 140 3.49 12.77 25.92
CA ALA A 140 4.63 12.88 26.85
C ALA A 140 4.90 14.32 27.34
N GLY A 141 4.00 15.27 27.08
CA GLY A 141 4.10 16.66 27.53
C GLY A 141 5.07 17.53 26.72
N ARG A 142 5.45 17.11 25.51
CA ARG A 142 6.33 17.89 24.62
C ARG A 142 5.55 18.93 23.83
N SER A 143 6.20 20.07 23.54
CA SER A 143 5.72 21.03 22.54
C SER A 143 6.09 20.54 21.15
N VAL A 144 5.10 20.36 20.29
CA VAL A 144 5.27 19.78 18.95
C VAL A 144 4.51 20.60 17.91
N THR A 145 5.17 20.88 16.78
CA THR A 145 4.53 21.47 15.59
C THR A 145 4.72 20.53 14.40
N VAL A 146 3.64 20.20 13.71
CA VAL A 146 3.66 19.39 12.48
C VAL A 146 3.56 20.31 11.26
N LEU A 147 4.51 20.19 10.33
CA LEU A 147 4.49 20.91 9.05
C LEU A 147 4.11 19.94 7.92
N GLU A 148 3.02 20.20 7.22
CA GLU A 148 2.50 19.40 6.12
C GLU A 148 2.54 20.20 4.81
N ALA A 149 3.06 19.55 3.76
CA ALA A 149 3.22 20.18 2.46
C ALA A 149 1.88 20.39 1.74
N ARG A 150 0.94 19.47 1.93
CA ARG A 150 -0.40 19.51 1.33
C ARG A 150 -1.35 20.39 2.14
N ASP A 151 -2.50 20.65 1.54
CA ASP A 151 -3.68 21.26 2.16
C ASP A 151 -4.47 20.28 3.06
N ARG A 152 -3.99 19.04 3.20
CA ARG A 152 -4.65 17.96 3.94
C ARG A 152 -3.68 17.09 4.73
N ILE A 153 -4.19 16.48 5.78
CA ILE A 153 -3.49 15.43 6.55
C ILE A 153 -3.66 14.03 5.91
N GLY A 154 -3.02 13.03 6.51
CA GLY A 154 -3.15 11.61 6.16
C GLY A 154 -2.10 11.09 5.17
N GLY A 155 -1.54 11.97 4.33
CA GLY A 155 -0.50 11.58 3.35
C GLY A 155 -1.02 10.54 2.35
N ARG A 156 -0.37 9.36 2.33
CA ARG A 156 -0.77 8.19 1.51
C ARG A 156 -1.96 7.40 2.09
N VAL A 157 -2.50 7.79 3.25
CA VAL A 157 -3.80 7.33 3.74
C VAL A 157 -4.79 8.46 3.43
N TRP A 158 -5.54 8.28 2.34
CA TRP A 158 -6.36 9.36 1.77
C TRP A 158 -7.77 8.87 1.46
N SER A 159 -8.72 9.32 2.26
CA SER A 159 -10.15 9.03 2.09
C SER A 159 -10.86 10.23 1.45
N VAL A 160 -11.65 9.99 0.41
CA VAL A 160 -12.38 11.02 -0.32
C VAL A 160 -13.88 10.77 -0.31
N ASP A 161 -14.64 11.86 -0.38
CA ASP A 161 -16.09 11.79 -0.57
C ASP A 161 -16.41 11.49 -2.04
N MET A 162 -17.35 10.59 -2.24
CA MET A 162 -17.83 10.14 -3.55
C MET A 162 -19.35 10.13 -3.52
N GLY A 163 -19.94 11.33 -3.52
CA GLY A 163 -21.33 11.59 -3.16
C GLY A 163 -21.56 11.43 -1.65
N ASP A 164 -22.51 10.57 -1.29
CA ASP A 164 -22.85 10.21 0.10
C ASP A 164 -22.07 9.01 0.66
N ALA A 165 -20.97 8.60 -0.01
CA ALA A 165 -20.06 7.55 0.44
C ALA A 165 -18.63 8.08 0.58
N VAL A 166 -17.81 7.37 1.36
CA VAL A 166 -16.38 7.67 1.54
C VAL A 166 -15.55 6.47 1.08
N VAL A 167 -14.52 6.72 0.27
CA VAL A 167 -13.63 5.69 -0.29
C VAL A 167 -12.17 6.02 0.00
N ASP A 168 -11.38 5.03 0.40
CA ASP A 168 -9.94 5.15 0.58
C ASP A 168 -9.20 4.99 -0.76
N LEU A 169 -8.65 6.10 -1.26
CA LEU A 169 -7.80 6.13 -2.45
C LEU A 169 -6.36 5.67 -2.18
N GLY A 170 -5.94 5.69 -0.91
CA GLY A 170 -4.63 5.24 -0.44
C GLY A 170 -4.68 3.90 0.29
N GLY A 171 -3.99 3.79 1.44
CA GLY A 171 -4.14 2.63 2.32
C GLY A 171 -5.59 2.41 2.77
N SER A 172 -6.11 1.19 2.59
CA SER A 172 -7.51 0.85 2.89
C SER A 172 -7.68 -0.40 3.76
N TRP A 173 -6.65 -1.26 3.83
CA TRP A 173 -6.68 -2.48 4.63
C TRP A 173 -5.87 -2.33 5.93
N LEU A 174 -6.44 -2.86 7.00
CA LEU A 174 -5.71 -3.26 8.19
C LEU A 174 -5.25 -4.70 7.97
N HIS A 175 -3.97 -4.87 7.62
CA HIS A 175 -3.37 -6.19 7.51
C HIS A 175 -3.02 -6.75 8.90
N GLY A 176 -3.44 -7.98 9.19
CA GLY A 176 -3.13 -8.68 10.44
C GLY A 176 -3.76 -8.08 11.70
N LEU A 177 -5.07 -8.27 11.89
CA LEU A 177 -5.84 -7.62 12.97
C LEU A 177 -5.33 -7.86 14.41
N ARG A 178 -4.70 -9.00 14.70
CA ARG A 178 -4.38 -9.39 16.07
C ARG A 178 -3.30 -8.53 16.71
N ASP A 179 -2.28 -8.18 15.93
CA ASP A 179 -1.08 -7.50 16.40
C ASP A 179 -0.97 -6.07 15.81
N ASN A 180 -1.98 -5.62 15.05
CA ASN A 180 -1.99 -4.35 14.35
C ASN A 180 -2.49 -3.20 15.27
N PRO A 181 -1.64 -2.20 15.61
CA PRO A 181 -2.01 -1.10 16.50
C PRO A 181 -3.13 -0.20 15.96
N VAL A 182 -3.38 -0.21 14.65
CA VAL A 182 -4.49 0.53 14.04
C VAL A 182 -5.84 -0.14 14.36
N ALA A 183 -5.87 -1.47 14.51
CA ALA A 183 -7.08 -2.19 14.90
C ALA A 183 -7.57 -1.76 16.29
N GLY A 184 -6.65 -1.59 17.25
CA GLY A 184 -6.98 -1.05 18.57
C GLY A 184 -7.49 0.40 18.54
N ILE A 185 -7.02 1.23 17.60
CA ILE A 185 -7.57 2.58 17.41
C ILE A 185 -9.00 2.48 16.86
N ALA A 186 -9.23 1.64 15.85
CA ALA A 186 -10.57 1.42 15.29
C ALA A 186 -11.56 0.93 16.36
N GLU A 187 -11.15 -0.03 17.18
CA GLU A 187 -11.93 -0.51 18.32
C GLU A 187 -12.25 0.62 19.31
N SER A 188 -11.26 1.44 19.69
CA SER A 188 -11.47 2.57 20.62
C SER A 188 -12.44 3.64 20.09
N LEU A 189 -12.59 3.72 18.77
CA LEU A 189 -13.51 4.62 18.07
C LEU A 189 -14.88 3.98 17.81
N GLY A 190 -15.08 2.70 18.16
CA GLY A 190 -16.30 1.96 17.83
C GLY A 190 -16.48 1.71 16.33
N ILE A 191 -15.40 1.70 15.56
CA ILE A 191 -15.44 1.46 14.11
C ILE A 191 -15.60 -0.04 13.85
N ASN A 192 -16.67 -0.39 13.13
CA ASN A 192 -16.85 -1.75 12.65
C ASN A 192 -15.81 -2.07 11.55
N LEU A 193 -15.09 -3.18 11.70
CA LEU A 193 -14.15 -3.68 10.71
C LEU A 193 -14.83 -4.79 9.88
N ILE A 194 -14.82 -4.62 8.55
CA ILE A 194 -15.37 -5.59 7.61
C ILE A 194 -14.22 -6.50 7.17
N SER A 195 -14.23 -7.76 7.61
CA SER A 195 -13.23 -8.76 7.22
C SER A 195 -13.31 -9.04 5.73
N THR A 196 -12.16 -9.10 5.06
CA THR A 196 -12.09 -9.45 3.65
C THR A 196 -12.10 -10.97 3.48
N ASN A 197 -13.05 -11.47 2.68
CA ASN A 197 -13.07 -12.85 2.24
C ASN A 197 -12.34 -12.99 0.90
N TYR A 198 -11.25 -13.76 0.88
CA TYR A 198 -10.50 -14.02 -0.35
C TYR A 198 -10.92 -15.34 -1.03
N GLU A 199 -11.78 -16.13 -0.39
CA GLU A 199 -12.20 -17.47 -0.86
C GLU A 199 -13.42 -17.42 -1.79
N ASP A 200 -14.22 -16.36 -1.73
CA ASP A 200 -15.38 -16.14 -2.61
C ASP A 200 -15.05 -15.31 -3.85
N ALA A 201 -13.75 -15.05 -4.07
CA ALA A 201 -13.32 -14.20 -5.17
C ALA A 201 -13.69 -14.82 -6.53
N LEU A 202 -14.13 -13.98 -7.46
CA LEU A 202 -14.37 -14.39 -8.85
C LEU A 202 -13.10 -14.23 -9.67
N LEU A 203 -12.93 -15.06 -10.70
CA LEU A 203 -11.86 -14.95 -11.67
C LEU A 203 -12.45 -14.98 -13.07
N PHE A 204 -11.98 -14.10 -13.94
CA PHE A 204 -12.37 -14.03 -15.34
C PHE A 204 -11.14 -14.20 -16.25
N ASP A 205 -11.33 -14.87 -17.38
CA ASP A 205 -10.33 -14.93 -18.45
C ASP A 205 -10.29 -13.63 -19.27
N ALA A 206 -9.36 -13.54 -20.22
CA ALA A 206 -9.17 -12.35 -21.05
C ALA A 206 -10.39 -11.96 -21.88
N ASP A 207 -11.26 -12.92 -22.23
CA ASP A 207 -12.50 -12.71 -22.98
C ASP A 207 -13.69 -12.36 -22.07
N GLY A 208 -13.44 -12.26 -20.76
CA GLY A 208 -14.43 -11.90 -19.74
C GLY A 208 -15.30 -13.07 -19.28
N ASN A 209 -14.99 -14.32 -19.63
CA ASN A 209 -15.74 -15.47 -19.14
C ASN A 209 -15.28 -15.88 -17.73
N PRO A 210 -16.19 -16.36 -16.87
CA PRO A 210 -15.81 -16.93 -15.58
C PRO A 210 -14.82 -18.09 -15.74
N LEU A 211 -13.77 -18.08 -14.92
CA LEU A 211 -12.71 -19.06 -14.91
C LEU A 211 -12.59 -19.70 -13.51
N SER A 212 -12.46 -21.03 -13.47
CA SER A 212 -12.22 -21.72 -12.20
C SER A 212 -10.81 -21.43 -11.70
N TRP A 213 -10.66 -21.08 -10.41
CA TRP A 213 -9.36 -20.93 -9.76
C TRP A 213 -8.45 -22.15 -9.89
N SER A 214 -9.04 -23.36 -9.95
CA SER A 214 -8.27 -24.60 -10.14
C SER A 214 -7.50 -24.64 -11.47
N ARG A 215 -7.85 -23.79 -12.44
CA ARG A 215 -7.08 -23.65 -13.68
C ARG A 215 -5.70 -23.05 -13.42
N LEU A 216 -5.53 -22.30 -12.33
CA LEU A 216 -4.30 -21.60 -12.02
C LEU A 216 -3.37 -22.37 -11.07
N ASP A 217 -3.80 -23.52 -10.52
CA ASP A 217 -3.08 -24.26 -9.49
C ASP A 217 -1.61 -24.53 -9.85
N ASP A 218 -1.32 -24.98 -11.08
CA ASP A 218 0.03 -25.29 -11.54
C ASP A 218 0.91 -24.03 -11.68
N TYR A 219 0.33 -22.89 -12.10
CA TYR A 219 1.07 -21.63 -12.23
C TYR A 219 1.35 -21.02 -10.86
N TYR A 220 0.38 -21.11 -9.93
CA TYR A 220 0.58 -20.76 -8.53
C TYR A 220 1.71 -21.57 -7.90
N GLU A 221 1.73 -22.89 -8.11
CA GLU A 221 2.82 -23.74 -7.62
C GLU A 221 4.16 -23.35 -8.25
N ALA A 222 4.20 -23.09 -9.55
CA ALA A 222 5.41 -22.69 -10.26
C ALA A 222 5.97 -21.34 -9.79
N VAL A 223 5.12 -20.33 -9.60
CA VAL A 223 5.51 -19.02 -9.07
C VAL A 223 5.96 -19.15 -7.62
N ASN A 224 5.22 -19.89 -6.79
CA ASN A 224 5.58 -20.09 -5.39
C ASN A 224 6.93 -20.79 -5.23
N ALA A 225 7.19 -21.81 -6.05
CA ALA A 225 8.48 -22.50 -6.07
C ALA A 225 9.64 -21.57 -6.44
N LEU A 226 9.42 -20.64 -7.38
CA LEU A 226 10.41 -19.62 -7.73
C LEU A 226 10.67 -18.67 -6.56
N LEU A 227 9.62 -18.07 -5.99
CA LEU A 227 9.74 -17.09 -4.90
C LEU A 227 10.45 -17.67 -3.66
N ASN A 228 10.29 -18.98 -3.42
CA ASN A 228 10.95 -19.70 -2.32
C ASN A 228 12.31 -20.32 -2.68
N SER A 229 12.78 -20.19 -3.91
CA SER A 229 14.05 -20.78 -4.35
C SER A 229 15.29 -20.09 -3.76
N SER A 230 15.14 -18.86 -3.27
CA SER A 230 16.22 -18.07 -2.69
C SER A 230 15.66 -17.08 -1.66
N THR A 231 16.51 -16.71 -0.70
CA THR A 231 16.29 -15.61 0.26
C THR A 231 17.37 -14.53 0.13
N SER A 232 18.15 -14.57 -0.96
CA SER A 232 19.28 -13.67 -1.17
C SER A 232 18.84 -12.26 -1.59
N THR A 233 19.75 -11.30 -1.53
CA THR A 233 19.50 -9.94 -2.03
C THR A 233 19.63 -9.83 -3.56
N SER A 234 19.79 -10.94 -4.28
CA SER A 234 19.90 -10.93 -5.75
C SER A 234 18.56 -10.60 -6.41
N SER A 235 18.60 -10.03 -7.63
CA SER A 235 17.40 -9.77 -8.44
C SER A 235 16.67 -11.05 -8.83
N MET A 236 15.34 -11.02 -8.84
CA MET A 236 14.49 -12.11 -9.36
C MET A 236 14.33 -12.09 -10.89
N ALA A 237 14.82 -11.05 -11.59
CA ALA A 237 14.51 -10.82 -13.00
C ALA A 237 14.83 -12.02 -13.92
N ASN A 238 16.03 -12.58 -13.80
CA ASN A 238 16.47 -13.68 -14.66
C ASN A 238 15.63 -14.95 -14.45
N ASP A 239 15.30 -15.28 -13.20
CA ASP A 239 14.54 -16.49 -12.90
C ASP A 239 13.07 -16.34 -13.26
N ILE A 240 12.51 -15.13 -13.14
CA ILE A 240 11.18 -14.80 -13.64
C ILE A 240 11.13 -14.94 -15.17
N GLU A 241 12.14 -14.46 -15.89
CA GLU A 241 12.21 -14.62 -17.34
C GLU A 241 12.29 -16.09 -17.74
N LYS A 242 13.13 -16.89 -17.07
CA LYS A 242 13.18 -18.35 -17.28
C LYS A 242 11.83 -19.00 -17.03
N LEU A 243 11.15 -18.65 -15.93
CA LEU A 243 9.81 -19.14 -15.60
C LEU A 243 8.83 -18.85 -16.73
N ARG A 244 8.76 -17.59 -17.16
CA ARG A 244 7.84 -17.13 -18.22
C ARG A 244 8.10 -17.84 -19.54
N ASN A 245 9.36 -18.06 -19.89
CA ASN A 245 9.75 -18.72 -21.15
C ASN A 245 9.40 -20.22 -21.20
N ARG A 246 8.96 -20.84 -20.09
CA ARG A 246 8.43 -22.20 -20.09
C ARG A 246 7.01 -22.30 -20.69
N TYR A 247 6.32 -21.17 -20.82
CA TYR A 247 4.91 -21.12 -21.22
C TYR A 247 4.72 -20.21 -22.44
N THR A 248 3.67 -20.47 -23.21
CA THR A 248 3.29 -19.68 -24.40
C THR A 248 1.78 -19.47 -24.42
N GLY A 249 1.29 -18.54 -25.25
CA GLY A 249 -0.14 -18.24 -25.37
C GLY A 249 -0.81 -17.98 -24.03
N ASP A 250 -1.95 -18.62 -23.81
CA ASP A 250 -2.76 -18.48 -22.58
C ASP A 250 -2.02 -18.89 -21.30
N ASP A 251 -1.21 -19.94 -21.36
CA ASP A 251 -0.47 -20.39 -20.18
C ASP A 251 0.53 -19.33 -19.72
N ARG A 252 1.16 -18.61 -20.66
CA ARG A 252 2.06 -17.49 -20.33
C ARG A 252 1.28 -16.34 -19.70
N ARG A 253 0.09 -16.03 -20.21
CA ARG A 253 -0.77 -15.00 -19.63
C ARG A 253 -1.20 -15.36 -18.22
N PHE A 254 -1.51 -16.62 -17.93
CA PHE A 254 -1.85 -17.06 -16.58
C PHE A 254 -0.66 -16.96 -15.61
N VAL A 255 0.57 -17.28 -16.04
CA VAL A 255 1.76 -17.01 -15.23
C VAL A 255 1.95 -15.52 -14.97
N ASP A 256 1.78 -14.68 -16.00
CA ASP A 256 1.91 -13.23 -15.86
C ASP A 256 0.80 -12.64 -14.96
N TYR A 257 -0.42 -13.20 -15.00
CA TYR A 257 -1.49 -12.89 -14.05
C TYR A 257 -1.10 -13.22 -12.61
N VAL A 258 -0.60 -14.45 -12.35
CA VAL A 258 -0.20 -14.85 -11.00
C VAL A 258 0.93 -13.96 -10.49
N LEU A 259 1.92 -13.64 -11.33
CA LEU A 259 2.97 -12.69 -10.96
C LEU A 259 2.40 -11.32 -10.60
N ALA A 260 1.44 -10.80 -11.38
CA ALA A 260 0.82 -9.51 -11.10
C ALA A 260 -0.02 -9.52 -9.81
N SER A 261 -0.86 -10.54 -9.59
CA SER A 261 -1.73 -10.61 -8.41
C SER A 261 -0.95 -10.86 -7.12
N GLU A 262 0.13 -11.63 -7.21
CA GLU A 262 0.85 -12.11 -6.04
C GLU A 262 2.13 -11.34 -5.72
N VAL A 263 2.67 -10.57 -6.68
CA VAL A 263 3.90 -9.81 -6.50
C VAL A 263 3.63 -8.33 -6.75
N ASP A 264 3.21 -7.94 -7.95
CA ASP A 264 3.03 -6.52 -8.28
C ASP A 264 2.06 -5.85 -7.32
N HIS A 265 0.93 -6.47 -7.01
CA HIS A 265 -0.08 -5.92 -6.11
C HIS A 265 0.34 -5.86 -4.63
N TRP A 266 1.22 -6.77 -4.19
CA TRP A 266 1.69 -6.80 -2.80
C TRP A 266 2.86 -5.84 -2.54
N PHE A 267 3.73 -5.65 -3.54
CA PHE A 267 4.94 -4.84 -3.41
C PHE A 267 4.88 -3.50 -4.18
N ALA A 268 3.81 -3.29 -4.96
CA ALA A 268 3.65 -2.19 -5.89
C ALA A 268 4.80 -2.07 -6.91
N ALA A 269 5.44 -3.19 -7.25
CA ALA A 269 6.67 -3.24 -8.05
C ALA A 269 6.70 -4.53 -8.87
N SER A 270 7.29 -4.49 -10.06
CA SER A 270 7.37 -5.73 -10.86
C SER A 270 8.38 -6.69 -10.24
N PRO A 271 8.26 -8.01 -10.46
CA PRO A 271 9.13 -8.99 -9.84
C PRO A 271 10.59 -8.80 -10.25
N ALA A 272 10.83 -8.24 -11.43
CA ALA A 272 12.18 -7.94 -11.92
C ALA A 272 12.90 -6.84 -11.11
N ASP A 273 12.14 -5.96 -10.48
CA ASP A 273 12.66 -4.84 -9.67
C ASP A 273 12.93 -5.24 -8.22
N LEU A 274 12.50 -6.44 -7.82
CA LEU A 274 12.61 -6.95 -6.47
C LEU A 274 13.83 -7.86 -6.30
N SER A 275 14.36 -7.86 -5.07
CA SER A 275 15.25 -8.91 -4.62
C SER A 275 14.46 -10.15 -4.17
N PHE A 276 15.07 -11.33 -4.17
CA PHE A 276 14.45 -12.51 -3.55
C PHE A 276 14.13 -12.28 -2.07
N ALA A 277 14.97 -11.56 -1.34
CA ALA A 277 14.73 -11.20 0.05
C ALA A 277 13.44 -10.37 0.29
N ALA A 278 12.93 -9.67 -0.73
CA ALA A 278 11.74 -8.82 -0.59
C ALA A 278 10.50 -9.58 -0.14
N VAL A 279 10.27 -10.77 -0.70
CA VAL A 279 9.08 -11.58 -0.39
C VAL A 279 9.16 -12.31 0.95
N HIS A 280 10.32 -12.23 1.62
CA HIS A 280 10.58 -12.80 2.94
C HIS A 280 10.76 -11.72 4.02
N GLU A 281 10.59 -10.44 3.67
CA GLU A 281 10.70 -9.33 4.62
C GLU A 281 9.40 -9.15 5.41
N GLY A 282 9.53 -8.72 6.67
CA GLY A 282 8.41 -8.40 7.54
C GLY A 282 8.13 -9.47 8.59
N GLY A 283 7.38 -9.04 9.61
CA GLY A 283 6.77 -9.86 10.64
C GLY A 283 5.43 -10.42 10.17
N TRP A 284 4.97 -11.45 10.87
CA TRP A 284 3.80 -12.19 10.46
C TRP A 284 2.52 -11.47 10.85
N SER A 285 1.75 -11.05 9.86
CA SER A 285 0.39 -10.55 10.06
C SER A 285 -0.53 -11.70 10.44
N ARG A 286 -1.17 -11.61 11.62
CA ARG A 286 -2.12 -12.63 12.12
C ARG A 286 -3.50 -12.02 12.34
N GLY A 287 -4.55 -12.83 12.19
CA GLY A 287 -5.93 -12.40 12.43
C GLY A 287 -6.67 -11.91 11.18
N GLY A 288 -6.12 -12.15 9.98
CA GLY A 288 -6.73 -11.76 8.71
C GLY A 288 -6.66 -10.26 8.44
N ASP A 289 -7.34 -9.86 7.36
CA ASP A 289 -7.36 -8.47 6.88
C ASP A 289 -8.78 -7.91 6.95
N ALA A 290 -8.91 -6.62 7.23
CA ALA A 290 -10.20 -5.95 7.23
C ALA A 290 -10.12 -4.49 6.80
N ILE A 291 -11.26 -3.96 6.37
CA ILE A 291 -11.46 -2.56 6.00
C ILE A 291 -12.33 -1.88 7.06
N PRO A 292 -12.01 -0.66 7.51
CA PRO A 292 -12.91 0.10 8.38
C PRO A 292 -14.16 0.53 7.60
N ARG A 293 -15.35 0.25 8.16
CA ARG A 293 -16.63 0.64 7.52
C ARG A 293 -16.72 2.14 7.24
N THR A 294 -15.98 2.93 8.01
CA THR A 294 -15.95 4.39 7.93
C THR A 294 -14.87 4.96 7.02
N SER A 295 -14.11 4.12 6.29
CA SER A 295 -12.78 4.45 5.76
C SER A 295 -11.74 4.73 6.85
N TYR A 296 -10.49 4.99 6.46
CA TYR A 296 -9.43 5.40 7.38
C TYR A 296 -9.59 6.82 7.96
N ARG A 297 -10.49 7.65 7.40
CA ARG A 297 -10.61 9.06 7.80
C ARG A 297 -10.73 9.27 9.31
N PRO A 298 -11.63 8.60 10.06
CA PRO A 298 -11.76 8.85 11.50
C PRO A 298 -10.52 8.44 12.30
N ILE A 299 -9.75 7.46 11.81
CA ILE A 299 -8.49 7.04 12.43
C ILE A 299 -7.44 8.14 12.26
N VAL A 300 -7.34 8.71 11.06
CA VAL A 300 -6.43 9.84 10.76
C VAL A 300 -6.83 11.08 11.58
N ASP A 301 -8.12 11.39 11.65
CA ASP A 301 -8.65 12.50 12.45
C ASP A 301 -8.37 12.32 13.94
N TRP A 302 -8.54 11.10 14.46
CA TRP A 302 -8.20 10.78 15.84
C TRP A 302 -6.71 10.97 16.13
N LEU A 303 -5.84 10.54 15.22
CA LEU A 303 -4.39 10.73 15.37
C LEU A 303 -4.03 12.23 15.39
N ALA A 304 -4.72 13.04 14.59
CA ALA A 304 -4.51 14.49 14.47
C ALA A 304 -5.13 15.32 15.60
N SER A 305 -6.12 14.78 16.31
CA SER A 305 -6.87 15.51 17.33
C SER A 305 -5.97 16.08 18.42
N GLY A 306 -6.06 17.41 18.63
CA GLY A 306 -5.29 18.14 19.64
C GLY A 306 -3.85 18.51 19.24
N LEU A 307 -3.43 18.24 18.00
CA LEU A 307 -2.09 18.58 17.50
C LEU A 307 -2.05 19.96 16.85
N GLU A 308 -0.92 20.66 16.97
CA GLU A 308 -0.63 21.84 16.16
C GLU A 308 -0.11 21.38 14.78
N ILE A 309 -0.98 21.45 13.76
CA ILE A 309 -0.66 21.06 12.38
C ILE A 309 -0.80 22.28 11.46
N ARG A 310 0.23 22.53 10.66
CA ARG A 310 0.26 23.59 9.65
C ARG A 310 0.32 22.97 8.26
N THR A 311 -0.80 23.01 7.55
CA THR A 311 -0.92 22.60 6.14
C THR A 311 -0.45 23.72 5.21
N ASP A 312 -0.28 23.41 3.92
CA ASP A 312 0.19 24.35 2.89
C ASP A 312 1.53 25.01 3.24
N GLU A 313 2.39 24.25 3.91
CA GLU A 313 3.69 24.71 4.40
C GLU A 313 4.79 23.69 4.05
N PRO A 314 5.11 23.52 2.76
CA PRO A 314 6.16 22.62 2.33
C PRO A 314 7.52 23.06 2.86
N VAL A 315 8.21 22.13 3.54
CA VAL A 315 9.60 22.31 3.98
C VAL A 315 10.52 22.09 2.78
N GLU A 316 11.36 23.07 2.48
CA GLU A 316 12.32 23.06 1.37
C GLU A 316 13.74 22.73 1.84
N ALA A 317 14.07 23.07 3.09
CA ALA A 317 15.37 22.75 3.66
C ALA A 317 15.30 22.47 5.17
N ILE A 318 16.14 21.53 5.62
CA ILE A 318 16.35 21.15 7.01
C ILE A 318 17.82 21.42 7.34
N ARG A 319 18.07 22.37 8.24
CA ARG A 319 19.43 22.75 8.65
C ARG A 319 19.67 22.38 10.11
N THR A 320 20.77 21.69 10.40
CA THR A 320 21.18 21.40 11.78
C THR A 320 22.37 22.25 12.20
N SER A 321 22.42 22.61 13.48
CA SER A 321 23.59 23.22 14.12
C SER A 321 23.65 22.80 15.59
N ASP A 322 24.69 23.24 16.27
CA ASP A 322 24.81 23.22 17.74
C ASP A 322 23.59 23.79 18.51
N ARG A 323 22.78 24.64 17.87
CA ARG A 323 21.58 25.28 18.44
C ARG A 323 20.28 24.58 18.09
N GLY A 324 20.35 23.37 17.50
CA GLY A 324 19.19 22.57 17.13
C GLY A 324 18.93 22.56 15.62
N VAL A 325 17.65 22.61 15.24
CA VAL A 325 17.19 22.44 13.86
C VAL A 325 16.45 23.69 13.38
N SER A 326 16.70 24.07 12.13
CA SER A 326 15.99 25.13 11.41
C SER A 326 15.32 24.56 10.16
N LEU A 327 14.00 24.73 10.06
CA LEU A 327 13.21 24.32 8.89
C LEU A 327 12.86 25.55 8.06
N SER A 328 13.27 25.56 6.79
CA SER A 328 12.91 26.62 5.86
C SER A 328 11.75 26.19 4.98
N THR A 329 10.80 27.09 4.82
CA THR A 329 9.64 27.00 3.93
C THR A 329 9.64 28.24 3.04
N LYS A 330 8.75 28.31 2.04
CA LYS A 330 8.59 29.53 1.23
C LYS A 330 8.21 30.76 2.05
N LYS A 331 7.48 30.56 3.15
CA LYS A 331 6.89 31.64 3.94
C LYS A 331 7.80 32.06 5.08
N ASN A 332 8.36 31.08 5.79
CA ASN A 332 8.99 31.28 7.10
C ASN A 332 10.18 30.34 7.31
N THR A 333 11.00 30.68 8.30
CA THR A 333 11.98 29.76 8.89
C THR A 333 11.63 29.50 10.34
N HIS A 334 11.49 28.24 10.72
CA HIS A 334 11.10 27.79 12.05
C HIS A 334 12.27 27.12 12.75
N ARG A 335 12.41 27.30 14.08
CA ARG A 335 13.50 26.72 14.88
C ARG A 335 12.96 25.78 15.94
N PHE A 336 13.64 24.64 16.10
CA PHE A 336 13.26 23.55 17.00
C PHE A 336 14.52 22.94 17.63
N ALA A 337 14.35 22.21 18.73
CA ALA A 337 15.43 21.43 19.33
C ALA A 337 15.78 20.21 18.46
N ALA A 338 14.79 19.54 17.87
CA ALA A 338 14.97 18.42 16.96
C ALA A 338 13.79 18.30 15.98
N VAL A 339 13.93 17.44 14.98
CA VAL A 339 12.88 17.15 13.99
C VAL A 339 12.73 15.65 13.74
N ILE A 340 11.48 15.20 13.63
CA ILE A 340 11.16 13.89 13.07
C ILE A 340 10.80 14.07 11.59
N VAL A 341 11.59 13.46 10.72
CA VAL A 341 11.42 13.41 9.28
C VAL A 341 10.53 12.24 8.91
N THR A 342 9.31 12.53 8.45
CA THR A 342 8.34 11.51 7.98
C THR A 342 8.02 11.62 6.50
N ILE A 343 8.96 12.24 5.77
CA ILE A 343 8.90 12.46 4.32
C ILE A 343 8.95 11.10 3.59
N PRO A 344 8.06 10.83 2.62
CA PRO A 344 8.08 9.58 1.86
C PRO A 344 9.42 9.31 1.18
N LEU A 345 9.80 8.03 1.09
CA LEU A 345 11.07 7.61 0.47
C LEU A 345 11.23 8.17 -0.96
N GLY A 346 10.18 8.13 -1.78
CA GLY A 346 10.21 8.70 -3.14
C GLY A 346 10.57 10.20 -3.18
N VAL A 347 10.16 10.98 -2.18
CA VAL A 347 10.49 12.41 -2.05
C VAL A 347 11.94 12.60 -1.60
N LEU A 348 12.43 11.75 -0.69
CA LEU A 348 13.84 11.75 -0.29
C LEU A 348 14.76 11.41 -1.47
N LYS A 349 14.41 10.37 -2.26
CA LYS A 349 15.14 9.98 -3.47
C LYS A 349 15.19 11.08 -4.53
N ALA A 350 14.12 11.86 -4.63
CA ALA A 350 14.06 12.98 -5.56
C ALA A 350 14.89 14.21 -5.13
N GLY A 351 15.46 14.21 -3.93
CA GLY A 351 16.27 15.32 -3.43
C GLY A 351 15.50 16.64 -3.33
N SER A 352 14.17 16.59 -3.22
CA SER A 352 13.31 17.79 -3.23
C SER A 352 13.42 18.62 -1.96
N ILE A 353 14.06 18.08 -0.92
CA ILE A 353 14.29 18.75 0.37
C ILE A 353 15.79 18.73 0.66
N LYS A 354 16.35 19.92 0.90
CA LYS A 354 17.79 20.08 1.12
C LYS A 354 18.15 19.86 2.58
N PHE A 355 19.07 18.94 2.85
CA PHE A 355 19.67 18.75 4.17
C PHE A 355 21.00 19.49 4.26
N GLU A 356 21.20 20.31 5.29
CA GLU A 356 22.47 21.01 5.55
C GLU A 356 22.89 20.82 7.02
N PRO A 357 24.01 20.14 7.31
CA PRO A 357 24.91 19.46 6.37
C PRO A 357 24.21 18.31 5.64
N THR A 358 24.83 17.86 4.54
CA THR A 358 24.35 16.70 3.79
C THR A 358 24.25 15.48 4.70
N LEU A 359 23.22 14.65 4.49
CA LEU A 359 23.04 13.42 5.26
C LEU A 359 24.26 12.49 5.15
N PRO A 360 24.59 11.72 6.21
CA PRO A 360 25.71 10.77 6.17
C PRO A 360 25.58 9.77 5.02
N GLN A 361 26.72 9.36 4.45
CA GLN A 361 26.76 8.48 3.27
C GLN A 361 25.95 7.18 3.43
N PRO A 362 25.98 6.46 4.56
CA PRO A 362 25.16 5.26 4.73
C PRO A 362 23.66 5.52 4.58
N LYS A 363 23.19 6.70 5.00
CA LYS A 363 21.79 7.11 4.90
C LYS A 363 21.41 7.46 3.47
N LEU A 364 22.27 8.18 2.75
CA LEU A 364 22.07 8.44 1.32
C LEU A 364 22.02 7.13 0.53
N SER A 365 22.96 6.21 0.78
CA SER A 365 22.96 4.90 0.15
C SER A 365 21.70 4.09 0.48
N ALA A 366 21.16 4.19 1.70
CA ALA A 366 19.88 3.55 2.03
C ALA A 366 18.69 4.17 1.29
N ILE A 367 18.63 5.50 1.19
CA ILE A 367 17.62 6.21 0.39
C ILE A 367 17.69 5.78 -1.08
N ASP A 368 18.89 5.74 -1.65
CA ASP A 368 19.12 5.46 -3.07
C ASP A 368 18.90 4.00 -3.45
N SER A 369 19.21 3.06 -2.55
CA SER A 369 19.13 1.63 -2.85
C SER A 369 17.75 1.02 -2.61
N LEU A 370 16.95 1.52 -1.65
CA LEU A 370 15.57 1.03 -1.47
C LEU A 370 14.69 1.39 -2.67
N GLY A 371 13.79 0.48 -3.02
CA GLY A 371 12.82 0.67 -4.09
C GLY A 371 11.61 1.49 -3.66
N MET A 372 11.00 2.19 -4.62
CA MET A 372 9.76 2.92 -4.42
C MET A 372 8.76 2.57 -5.53
N GLY A 373 7.83 1.69 -5.18
CA GLY A 373 6.78 1.17 -6.05
C GLY A 373 5.62 2.14 -6.23
N SER A 374 4.73 1.81 -7.16
CA SER A 374 3.47 2.53 -7.38
C SER A 374 2.32 1.55 -7.57
N MET A 375 1.22 1.84 -6.89
CA MET A 375 -0.06 1.15 -6.98
C MET A 375 -1.13 2.22 -6.99
N ASP A 376 -1.76 2.39 -8.13
CA ASP A 376 -2.79 3.38 -8.36
C ASP A 376 -4.17 2.74 -8.42
N LYS A 377 -5.18 3.53 -8.03
CA LYS A 377 -6.58 3.09 -7.98
C LYS A 377 -7.43 3.87 -8.96
N VAL A 378 -8.44 3.18 -9.48
CA VAL A 378 -9.64 3.80 -10.05
C VAL A 378 -10.83 3.43 -9.17
N ALA A 379 -11.56 4.41 -8.66
CA ALA A 379 -12.82 4.19 -7.95
C ALA A 379 -13.97 4.66 -8.83
N LEU A 380 -14.97 3.80 -9.06
CA LEU A 380 -16.07 4.02 -9.99
C LEU A 380 -17.40 3.83 -9.27
N ARG A 381 -18.26 4.85 -9.25
CA ARG A 381 -19.63 4.79 -8.70
C ARG A 381 -20.64 4.71 -9.82
N PHE A 382 -21.52 3.73 -9.76
CA PHE A 382 -22.60 3.52 -10.72
C PHE A 382 -23.96 3.93 -10.13
N THR A 383 -25.01 3.92 -10.96
CA THR A 383 -26.39 4.09 -10.49
C THR A 383 -26.92 2.87 -9.74
N GLU A 384 -26.51 1.68 -10.16
CA GLU A 384 -26.93 0.39 -9.61
C GLU A 384 -25.80 -0.64 -9.79
N PRO A 385 -25.71 -1.66 -8.92
CA PRO A 385 -24.74 -2.72 -9.10
C PRO A 385 -25.12 -3.63 -10.28
N PHE A 386 -24.11 -4.05 -11.04
CA PHE A 386 -24.24 -5.04 -12.12
C PHE A 386 -23.40 -6.30 -11.88
N TRP A 387 -22.81 -6.41 -10.69
CA TRP A 387 -21.99 -7.52 -10.22
C TRP A 387 -22.64 -8.20 -9.00
N PRO A 388 -22.24 -9.43 -8.63
CA PRO A 388 -22.63 -10.07 -7.38
C PRO A 388 -22.18 -9.23 -6.17
N THR A 389 -23.14 -8.73 -5.39
CA THR A 389 -22.88 -7.76 -4.32
C THR A 389 -22.33 -8.38 -3.04
N ASP A 390 -22.32 -9.71 -2.94
CA ASP A 390 -21.81 -10.52 -1.84
C ASP A 390 -20.38 -11.02 -2.07
N VAL A 391 -19.75 -10.64 -3.18
CA VAL A 391 -18.35 -10.93 -3.49
C VAL A 391 -17.47 -9.75 -3.08
N ASP A 392 -16.42 -10.01 -2.32
CA ASP A 392 -15.47 -8.99 -1.86
C ASP A 392 -14.52 -8.52 -2.97
N VAL A 393 -14.03 -9.48 -3.75
CA VAL A 393 -12.96 -9.29 -4.73
C VAL A 393 -13.27 -10.06 -6.01
N PHE A 394 -12.96 -9.48 -7.16
CA PHE A 394 -12.85 -10.24 -8.39
C PHE A 394 -11.57 -9.90 -9.15
N SER A 395 -11.13 -10.86 -9.94
CA SER A 395 -9.87 -10.80 -10.65
C SER A 395 -10.06 -11.07 -12.14
N TYR A 396 -9.18 -10.49 -12.95
CA TYR A 396 -9.22 -10.56 -14.41
C TYR A 396 -7.83 -10.92 -14.94
N ALA A 397 -7.70 -12.07 -15.59
CA ALA A 397 -6.48 -12.49 -16.26
C ALA A 397 -6.32 -11.74 -17.59
N SER A 398 -5.95 -10.47 -17.47
CA SER A 398 -6.02 -9.47 -18.53
C SER A 398 -5.13 -9.72 -19.74
N GLU A 399 -5.55 -9.18 -20.89
CA GLU A 399 -4.71 -9.01 -22.09
C GLU A 399 -4.66 -7.51 -22.45
N PRO A 400 -3.50 -6.82 -22.36
CA PRO A 400 -2.21 -7.35 -21.89
C PRO A 400 -2.21 -7.67 -20.37
N PRO A 401 -1.35 -8.58 -19.90
CA PRO A 401 -1.26 -8.96 -18.49
C PRO A 401 -0.95 -7.78 -17.56
N GLY A 402 -1.49 -7.82 -16.34
CA GLY A 402 -1.14 -6.87 -15.27
C GLY A 402 -2.06 -5.66 -15.11
N ARG A 403 -2.95 -5.37 -16.08
CA ARG A 403 -3.81 -4.17 -16.05
C ARG A 403 -5.15 -4.48 -15.38
N PHE A 404 -5.50 -3.72 -14.34
CA PHE A 404 -6.77 -3.88 -13.61
C PHE A 404 -7.06 -5.35 -13.24
N VAL A 405 -6.01 -6.04 -12.77
CA VAL A 405 -6.03 -7.48 -12.49
C VAL A 405 -6.92 -7.83 -11.31
N GLU A 406 -7.06 -6.90 -10.36
CA GLU A 406 -7.94 -7.07 -9.20
C GLU A 406 -8.84 -5.86 -9.04
N TRP A 407 -10.03 -6.14 -8.54
CA TRP A 407 -11.07 -5.17 -8.24
C TRP A 407 -11.74 -5.55 -6.94
N TYR A 408 -12.07 -4.53 -6.15
CA TYR A 408 -12.78 -4.71 -4.89
C TYR A 408 -14.16 -4.06 -4.93
N ASN A 409 -15.09 -4.76 -4.28
CA ASN A 409 -16.46 -4.35 -4.13
C ASN A 409 -16.60 -3.45 -2.90
N ALA A 410 -16.64 -2.13 -3.12
CA ALA A 410 -16.79 -1.16 -2.05
C ALA A 410 -18.21 -1.08 -1.49
N MET A 411 -19.19 -1.80 -2.04
CA MET A 411 -20.54 -1.85 -1.47
C MET A 411 -20.55 -2.39 -0.05
N LEU A 412 -19.65 -3.33 0.27
CA LEU A 412 -19.62 -4.03 1.56
C LEU A 412 -19.36 -3.11 2.75
N TRP A 413 -18.75 -1.94 2.52
CA TRP A 413 -18.54 -0.93 3.55
C TRP A 413 -19.21 0.41 3.28
N THR A 414 -19.52 0.74 2.02
CA THR A 414 -20.15 2.03 1.66
C THR A 414 -21.66 1.97 1.47
N ASP A 415 -22.24 0.77 1.33
CA ASP A 415 -23.63 0.56 0.90
C ASP A 415 -23.99 1.26 -0.44
N ARG A 416 -22.99 1.57 -1.28
CA ARG A 416 -23.14 2.23 -2.59
C ARG A 416 -22.44 1.44 -3.68
N PRO A 417 -23.00 1.36 -4.90
CA PRO A 417 -22.47 0.58 -6.02
C PRO A 417 -21.15 1.19 -6.53
N ILE A 418 -20.08 0.86 -5.81
CA ILE A 418 -18.73 1.37 -6.05
C ILE A 418 -17.81 0.18 -6.25
N LEU A 419 -17.05 0.22 -7.35
CA LEU A 419 -15.94 -0.70 -7.62
C LEU A 419 -14.63 0.07 -7.54
N VAL A 420 -13.60 -0.59 -7.02
CA VAL A 420 -12.24 -0.04 -6.95
C VAL A 420 -11.28 -0.99 -7.66
N GLY A 421 -10.69 -0.56 -8.77
CA GLY A 421 -9.70 -1.33 -9.54
C GLY A 421 -8.28 -0.84 -9.30
N PHE A 422 -7.31 -1.72 -9.48
CA PHE A 422 -5.89 -1.45 -9.17
C PHE A 422 -4.98 -1.60 -10.39
N ASN A 423 -3.97 -0.75 -10.46
CA ASN A 423 -2.79 -0.98 -11.29
C ASN A 423 -1.56 -0.86 -10.42
N ALA A 424 -0.75 -1.91 -10.36
CA ALA A 424 0.46 -1.95 -9.55
C ALA A 424 1.69 -2.22 -10.41
N GLY A 425 2.87 -1.84 -9.91
CA GLY A 425 4.14 -2.13 -10.57
C GLY A 425 4.19 -1.57 -11.99
N ARG A 426 4.49 -2.44 -12.96
CA ARG A 426 4.64 -2.03 -14.37
C ARG A 426 3.37 -1.40 -14.93
N SER A 427 2.20 -1.92 -14.57
CA SER A 427 0.93 -1.38 -15.06
C SER A 427 0.68 0.04 -14.54
N ALA A 428 1.07 0.34 -13.29
CA ALA A 428 1.00 1.69 -12.74
C ALA A 428 1.92 2.66 -13.51
N ASP A 429 3.11 2.19 -13.88
CA ASP A 429 4.07 2.97 -14.67
C ASP A 429 3.59 3.22 -16.10
N GLU A 430 2.96 2.24 -16.74
CA GLU A 430 2.39 2.37 -18.09
C GLU A 430 1.28 3.43 -18.14
N ILE A 431 0.39 3.44 -17.14
CA ILE A 431 -0.74 4.39 -17.10
C ILE A 431 -0.34 5.77 -16.58
N LEU A 432 0.89 5.95 -16.10
CA LEU A 432 1.36 7.23 -15.56
C LEU A 432 1.24 8.38 -16.57
N GLY A 433 1.50 8.08 -17.84
CA GLY A 433 1.39 9.03 -18.96
C GLY A 433 -0.02 9.20 -19.53
N TRP A 434 -1.00 8.44 -19.05
CA TRP A 434 -2.36 8.45 -19.59
C TRP A 434 -3.16 9.62 -19.02
N SER A 435 -4.09 10.15 -19.81
CA SER A 435 -5.12 11.06 -19.31
C SER A 435 -6.10 10.33 -18.37
N ASP A 436 -6.77 11.07 -17.48
CA ASP A 436 -7.81 10.48 -16.63
C ASP A 436 -8.90 9.78 -17.45
N GLN A 437 -9.29 10.39 -18.58
CA GLN A 437 -10.29 9.82 -19.47
C GLN A 437 -9.81 8.50 -20.07
N SER A 438 -8.55 8.41 -20.51
CA SER A 438 -8.01 7.16 -21.08
C SER A 438 -7.94 6.03 -20.05
N THR A 439 -7.55 6.35 -18.82
CA THR A 439 -7.57 5.38 -17.70
C THR A 439 -8.99 4.95 -17.36
N LEU A 440 -9.94 5.89 -17.36
CA LEU A 440 -11.36 5.61 -17.14
C LEU A 440 -11.95 4.72 -18.25
N ASP A 441 -11.67 5.04 -19.52
CA ASP A 441 -12.15 4.27 -20.67
C ASP A 441 -11.61 2.83 -20.64
N ALA A 442 -10.34 2.65 -20.28
CA ALA A 442 -9.74 1.32 -20.11
C ALA A 442 -10.40 0.54 -18.96
N ALA A 443 -10.62 1.19 -17.82
CA ALA A 443 -11.28 0.61 -16.65
C ALA A 443 -12.72 0.17 -16.97
N LEU A 444 -13.51 1.05 -17.61
CA LEU A 444 -14.88 0.75 -18.04
C LEU A 444 -14.93 -0.31 -19.15
N GLY A 445 -13.99 -0.29 -20.09
CA GLY A 445 -13.87 -1.30 -21.14
C GLY A 445 -13.69 -2.70 -20.55
N ILE A 446 -12.83 -2.84 -19.54
CA ILE A 446 -12.64 -4.10 -18.83
C ILE A 446 -13.92 -4.53 -18.12
N LEU A 447 -14.55 -3.65 -17.35
CA LEU A 447 -15.79 -4.01 -16.65
C LEU A 447 -16.94 -4.38 -17.61
N GLY A 448 -17.00 -3.74 -18.77
CA GLY A 448 -18.04 -3.97 -19.78
C GLY A 448 -17.90 -5.31 -20.53
N GLN A 449 -16.73 -5.95 -20.45
CA GLN A 449 -16.51 -7.26 -21.10
C GLN A 449 -16.76 -8.45 -20.17
N LEU A 450 -16.78 -8.23 -18.84
CA LEU A 450 -16.96 -9.30 -17.86
C LEU A 450 -18.39 -9.87 -17.89
N ARG A 451 -18.49 -11.19 -17.88
CA ARG A 451 -19.74 -11.95 -17.93
C ARG A 451 -20.04 -12.54 -16.55
N TRP A 452 -20.66 -11.73 -15.71
CA TRP A 452 -20.99 -12.00 -14.30
C TRP A 452 -21.79 -13.27 -14.05
#